data_AF-A0A0R2S758-F1
#
_entry.id   AF-A0A0R2S758-F1
#
_cell.length_a   1.000
_cell.length_b   1.000
_cell.length_c   1.000
_cell.angle_alpha   90.00
_cell.angle_beta   90.00
_cell.angle_gamma   90.00
#
_symmetry.space_group_name_H-M   'P 1'
#
loop_
_entity.id
_entity.type
_entity.pdbx_description
1 polymer ?
#
loop_
_entity_poly.entity_id
_entity_poly.type
_entity_poly.pdbx_seq_one_letter_code
_entity_poly.pdbx_strand_id
1 'polypeptide(L)'
;MELPLAGAPEQVIASVQAPRSLAIVGDDYVGMKPTMLVAEGDRVKLGQPLFSDKKNPEVIYTSPGCGVVSAINRGYQRRLLSLVIELEGDEQVELKSYTSAELPTLSRDQIVADLVESGLWTALRVRPFSKVPAPSEQPVALFINAMDTNPLAVDPAVVIAERTEDFARGVNILSRLPTGETFLCVDAAVKALVAGCQLSSSVRLEEFAGPHPAGLSGTHIHTLSPAGMARQIAYINYQDVIAIGKLFATGLLDPSRVISLAGPQVTAPRLVRSRLGVSLDELCAGELKGNDNRVVTGSVLGGRTAAGSEAYL
;
A
#
# COMPACT_ATOMS: atom_id res chain seq x y z
N MET A 1 -21.53 9.01 -7.21
CA MET A 1 -22.58 8.08 -6.78
C MET A 1 -22.36 7.73 -5.32
N GLU A 2 -23.42 7.67 -4.53
CA GLU A 2 -23.41 7.08 -3.19
C GLU A 2 -24.07 5.71 -3.27
N LEU A 3 -23.38 4.67 -2.80
CA LEU A 3 -23.97 3.34 -2.67
C LEU A 3 -24.58 3.22 -1.27
N PRO A 4 -25.89 2.98 -1.12
CA PRO A 4 -26.51 2.87 0.20
C PRO A 4 -26.15 1.52 0.84
N LEU A 5 -25.03 1.48 1.55
CA LEU A 5 -24.55 0.31 2.28
C LEU A 5 -24.59 0.57 3.79
N ALA A 6 -25.19 -0.37 4.51
CA ALA A 6 -25.14 -0.39 5.98
C ALA A 6 -23.79 -0.89 6.48
N GLY A 7 -23.52 -0.63 7.78
CA GLY A 7 -22.29 -1.09 8.44
C GLY A 7 -21.09 -0.20 8.16
N ALA A 8 -21.31 1.12 8.05
CA ALA A 8 -20.24 2.11 8.03
C ALA A 8 -19.36 1.97 9.28
N PRO A 9 -18.02 1.99 9.14
CA PRO A 9 -17.13 1.87 10.28
C PRO A 9 -17.18 3.12 11.15
N GLU A 10 -17.06 2.92 12.47
CA GLU A 10 -16.58 4.00 13.33
C GLU A 10 -15.17 4.39 12.89
N GLN A 11 -14.93 5.69 12.69
CA GLN A 11 -13.63 6.24 12.28
C GLN A 11 -12.66 6.36 13.49
N VAL A 12 -12.57 5.29 14.27
CA VAL A 12 -11.74 5.16 15.46
C VAL A 12 -10.89 3.91 15.31
N ILE A 13 -9.57 4.06 15.48
CA ILE A 13 -8.62 2.98 15.30
C ILE A 13 -8.60 2.09 16.55
N ALA A 14 -9.08 0.86 16.39
CA ALA A 14 -8.99 -0.19 17.39
C ALA A 14 -7.78 -1.11 17.12
N SER A 15 -7.28 -1.71 18.19
CA SER A 15 -6.34 -2.84 18.07
C SER A 15 -7.11 -4.14 17.85
N VAL A 16 -6.51 -5.05 17.09
CA VAL A 16 -7.00 -6.42 16.89
C VAL A 16 -5.94 -7.41 17.33
N GLN A 17 -6.32 -8.70 17.38
CA GLN A 17 -5.36 -9.76 17.65
C GLN A 17 -4.23 -9.74 16.62
N ALA A 18 -3.01 -10.00 17.09
CA ALA A 18 -1.86 -10.12 16.20
C ALA A 18 -2.09 -11.30 15.25
N PRO A 19 -1.84 -11.13 13.94
CA PRO A 19 -1.98 -12.22 13.00
C PRO A 19 -0.91 -13.28 13.26
N ARG A 20 -1.24 -14.52 12.94
CA ARG A 20 -0.31 -15.65 12.93
C ARG A 20 0.34 -15.83 11.58
N SER A 21 -0.40 -15.56 10.51
CA SER A 21 0.07 -15.73 9.14
C SER A 21 -0.10 -14.46 8.31
N LEU A 22 0.84 -14.25 7.40
CA LEU A 22 0.79 -13.22 6.37
C LEU A 22 0.98 -13.86 4.99
N ALA A 23 0.56 -13.18 3.93
CA ALA A 23 0.91 -13.58 2.58
C ALA A 23 1.15 -12.40 1.63
N ILE A 24 1.95 -12.67 0.61
CA ILE A 24 1.96 -11.87 -0.62
C ILE A 24 1.06 -12.55 -1.65
N VAL A 25 0.06 -11.83 -2.17
CA VAL A 25 -0.86 -12.37 -3.17
C VAL A 25 -0.41 -11.97 -4.58
N GLY A 26 -0.36 -12.95 -5.48
CA GLY A 26 0.14 -12.74 -6.84
C GLY A 26 -0.72 -11.79 -7.67
N ASP A 27 -2.05 -11.82 -7.47
CA ASP A 27 -3.01 -11.01 -8.22
C ASP A 27 -2.98 -9.51 -7.89
N ASP A 28 -2.29 -9.11 -6.82
CA ASP A 28 -2.12 -7.69 -6.48
C ASP A 28 -1.15 -6.98 -7.44
N TYR A 29 -0.32 -7.75 -8.16
CA TYR A 29 0.73 -7.25 -9.04
C TYR A 29 0.46 -7.66 -10.50
N VAL A 30 -0.15 -6.73 -11.25
CA VAL A 30 -0.61 -6.98 -12.62
C VAL A 30 0.53 -7.44 -13.54
N GLY A 31 0.41 -8.67 -14.05
CA GLY A 31 1.31 -9.22 -15.06
C GLY A 31 2.69 -9.67 -14.55
N MET A 32 2.90 -9.62 -13.23
CA MET A 32 4.09 -10.11 -12.52
C MET A 32 4.28 -11.61 -12.74
N LYS A 33 5.53 -12.04 -12.95
CA LYS A 33 5.90 -13.46 -13.06
C LYS A 33 7.05 -13.76 -12.10
N PRO A 34 6.83 -14.48 -11.00
CA PRO A 34 7.82 -14.55 -9.93
C PRO A 34 8.97 -15.48 -10.30
N THR A 35 10.20 -15.02 -10.02
CA THR A 35 11.40 -15.85 -9.91
C THR A 35 11.70 -15.98 -8.41
N MET A 36 11.43 -17.15 -7.84
CA MET A 36 11.53 -17.36 -6.39
C MET A 36 12.99 -17.33 -5.92
N LEU A 37 13.21 -16.67 -4.79
CA LEU A 37 14.48 -16.63 -4.06
C LEU A 37 14.42 -17.47 -2.76
N VAL A 38 13.23 -17.97 -2.42
CA VAL A 38 12.94 -18.80 -1.24
C VAL A 38 12.12 -20.03 -1.62
N ALA A 39 12.13 -21.03 -0.75
CA ALA A 39 11.32 -22.24 -0.79
C ALA A 39 10.49 -22.41 0.49
N GLU A 40 9.51 -23.32 0.45
CA GLU A 40 8.77 -23.72 1.66
C GLU A 40 9.74 -24.29 2.71
N GLY A 41 9.58 -23.86 3.96
CA GLY A 41 10.47 -24.20 5.08
C GLY A 41 11.58 -23.18 5.34
N ASP A 42 11.84 -22.24 4.42
CA ASP A 42 12.87 -21.22 4.64
C ASP A 42 12.45 -20.21 5.72
N ARG A 43 13.42 -19.84 6.57
CA ARG A 43 13.27 -18.74 7.52
C ARG A 43 13.58 -17.41 6.84
N VAL A 44 12.73 -16.41 7.08
CA VAL A 44 12.81 -15.09 6.45
C VAL A 44 12.67 -13.98 7.48
N LYS A 45 13.41 -12.88 7.28
CA LYS A 45 13.28 -11.64 8.05
C LYS A 45 12.25 -10.70 7.41
N LEU A 46 11.68 -9.78 8.18
CA LEU A 46 10.90 -8.67 7.61
C LEU A 46 11.78 -7.90 6.62
N GLY A 47 11.29 -7.68 5.40
CA GLY A 47 12.04 -7.02 4.33
C GLY A 47 13.01 -7.92 3.55
N GLN A 48 13.13 -9.21 3.88
CA GLN A 48 13.97 -10.12 3.12
C GLN A 48 13.40 -10.37 1.72
N PRO A 49 14.20 -10.34 0.64
CA PRO A 49 13.75 -10.69 -0.71
C PRO A 49 13.15 -12.10 -0.78
N LEU A 50 11.94 -12.21 -1.33
CA LEU A 50 11.24 -13.48 -1.53
C LEU A 50 11.24 -13.91 -2.99
N PHE A 51 11.04 -12.97 -3.90
CA PHE A 51 11.08 -13.20 -5.34
C PHE A 51 11.28 -11.90 -6.11
N SER A 52 11.67 -12.01 -7.38
CA SER A 52 11.69 -10.88 -8.33
C SER A 52 10.70 -11.10 -9.47
N ASP A 53 10.35 -10.06 -10.22
CA ASP A 53 9.56 -10.21 -11.44
C ASP A 53 10.47 -10.59 -12.62
N LYS A 54 10.23 -11.75 -13.24
CA LYS A 54 10.95 -12.21 -14.44
C LYS A 54 10.91 -11.20 -15.59
N LYS A 55 9.86 -10.38 -15.70
CA LYS A 55 9.76 -9.34 -16.73
C LYS A 55 10.45 -8.03 -16.35
N ASN A 56 10.74 -7.85 -15.07
CA ASN A 56 11.34 -6.65 -14.50
C ASN A 56 12.24 -7.05 -13.31
N PRO A 57 13.42 -7.66 -13.60
CA PRO A 57 14.20 -8.37 -12.58
C PRO A 57 14.75 -7.49 -11.45
N GLU A 58 14.82 -6.18 -11.69
CA GLU A 58 15.22 -5.19 -10.69
C GLU A 58 14.14 -4.99 -9.62
N VAL A 59 12.88 -5.32 -9.87
CA VAL A 59 11.81 -5.22 -8.88
C VAL A 59 11.84 -6.43 -7.95
N ILE A 60 12.05 -6.15 -6.67
CA ILE A 60 12.11 -7.13 -5.59
C ILE A 60 10.84 -7.06 -4.74
N TYR A 61 10.30 -8.23 -4.43
CA TYR A 61 9.18 -8.41 -3.51
C TYR A 61 9.72 -8.98 -2.22
N THR A 62 9.54 -8.24 -1.13
CA THR A 62 10.13 -8.55 0.18
C THR A 62 9.10 -9.05 1.17
N SER A 63 9.56 -9.79 2.17
CA SER A 63 8.70 -10.38 3.18
C SER A 63 7.97 -9.32 4.01
N PRO A 64 6.63 -9.42 4.21
CA PRO A 64 5.88 -8.52 5.09
C PRO A 64 6.02 -8.83 6.59
N GLY A 65 6.78 -9.89 6.96
CA GLY A 65 6.99 -10.32 8.33
C GLY A 65 8.24 -11.18 8.54
N CYS A 66 8.61 -11.40 9.80
CA CYS A 66 9.64 -12.36 10.18
C CYS A 66 8.99 -13.70 10.50
N GLY A 67 9.54 -14.79 9.96
CA GLY A 67 8.96 -16.11 10.18
C GLY A 67 9.43 -17.18 9.22
N VAL A 68 8.56 -18.15 8.95
CA VAL A 68 8.84 -19.30 8.09
C VAL A 68 7.90 -19.28 6.88
N VAL A 69 8.45 -19.47 5.68
CA VAL A 69 7.65 -19.66 4.46
C VAL A 69 6.90 -20.98 4.58
N SER A 70 5.60 -20.91 4.87
CA SER A 70 4.78 -22.09 5.15
C SER A 70 4.13 -22.69 3.90
N ALA A 71 3.86 -21.88 2.88
CA ALA A 71 3.27 -22.34 1.63
C ALA A 71 3.60 -21.42 0.45
N ILE A 72 3.79 -22.01 -0.73
CA ILE A 72 3.85 -21.32 -2.01
C ILE A 72 2.73 -21.86 -2.90
N ASN A 73 1.56 -21.23 -2.81
CA ASN A 73 0.36 -21.67 -3.49
C ASN A 73 0.40 -21.30 -4.98
N ARG A 74 0.16 -22.29 -5.83
CA ARG A 74 0.14 -22.12 -7.29
C ARG A 74 -1.16 -22.59 -7.90
N GLY A 75 -1.70 -21.79 -8.81
CA GLY A 75 -2.91 -22.08 -9.56
C GLY A 75 -2.61 -22.66 -10.94
N TYR A 76 -3.61 -22.56 -11.82
CA TYR A 76 -3.50 -22.97 -13.21
C TYR A 76 -2.27 -22.34 -13.91
N GLN A 77 -1.59 -23.13 -14.74
CA GLN A 77 -0.34 -22.73 -15.42
C GLN A 77 0.77 -22.24 -14.46
N ARG A 78 0.79 -22.74 -13.22
CA ARG A 78 1.76 -22.39 -12.18
C ARG A 78 1.76 -20.90 -11.79
N ARG A 79 0.66 -20.18 -12.04
CA ARG A 79 0.45 -18.80 -11.53
C ARG A 79 0.63 -18.79 -10.02
N LEU A 80 1.39 -17.84 -9.48
CA LEU A 80 1.46 -17.64 -8.03
C LEU A 80 0.10 -17.12 -7.55
N LEU A 81 -0.51 -17.84 -6.61
CA LEU A 81 -1.70 -17.39 -5.90
C LEU A 81 -1.26 -16.61 -4.66
N SER A 82 -0.46 -17.25 -3.81
CA SER A 82 0.12 -16.60 -2.63
C SER A 82 1.44 -17.25 -2.20
N LEU A 83 2.25 -16.47 -1.48
CA LEU A 83 3.36 -16.95 -0.67
C LEU A 83 3.03 -16.63 0.78
N VAL A 84 2.84 -17.65 1.60
CA VAL A 84 2.40 -17.56 3.00
C VAL A 84 3.59 -17.66 3.93
N ILE A 85 3.58 -16.85 4.99
CA ILE A 85 4.59 -16.78 6.03
C ILE A 85 3.89 -16.92 7.37
N GLU A 86 4.22 -17.97 8.12
CA GLU A 86 3.85 -18.08 9.53
C GLU A 86 4.82 -17.22 10.34
N LEU A 87 4.28 -16.28 11.11
CA LEU A 87 5.05 -15.32 11.88
C LEU A 87 5.77 -15.98 13.05
N GLU A 88 7.09 -15.82 13.09
CA GLU A 88 7.96 -16.32 14.15
C GLU A 88 9.16 -15.36 14.30
N GLY A 89 9.24 -14.69 15.45
CA GLY A 89 10.26 -13.67 15.72
C GLY A 89 9.92 -12.28 15.17
N ASP A 90 10.88 -11.36 15.29
CA ASP A 90 10.73 -9.94 14.98
C ASP A 90 11.93 -9.35 14.23
N GLU A 91 12.82 -10.20 13.71
CA GLU A 91 14.00 -9.75 12.97
C GLU A 91 13.62 -9.02 11.66
N GLN A 92 14.35 -7.96 11.36
CA GLN A 92 14.22 -7.21 10.11
C GLN A 92 15.59 -7.10 9.42
N VAL A 93 15.58 -6.99 8.09
CA VAL A 93 16.74 -6.51 7.34
C VAL A 93 17.10 -5.08 7.78
N GLU A 94 18.40 -4.82 7.89
CA GLU A 94 18.93 -3.48 8.14
C GLU A 94 18.87 -2.68 6.83
N LEU A 95 18.26 -1.49 6.88
CA LEU A 95 18.17 -0.58 5.73
C LEU A 95 18.75 0.77 6.11
N LYS A 96 19.10 1.56 5.09
CA LYS A 96 19.66 2.88 5.31
C LYS A 96 18.62 3.82 5.91
N SER A 97 19.10 4.67 6.81
CA SER A 97 18.37 5.79 7.39
C SER A 97 19.11 7.08 7.10
N TYR A 98 18.37 8.19 7.05
CA TYR A 98 18.91 9.50 6.75
C TYR A 98 18.40 10.51 7.77
N THR A 99 19.29 11.42 8.16
CA THR A 99 18.93 12.56 8.98
C THR A 99 18.08 13.56 8.19
N SER A 100 17.34 14.43 8.90
CA SER A 100 16.55 15.50 8.27
C SER A 100 17.36 16.43 7.36
N ALA A 101 18.68 16.57 7.61
CA ALA A 101 19.59 17.37 6.78
C ALA A 101 20.04 16.64 5.52
N GLU A 102 20.15 15.31 5.56
CA GLU A 102 20.55 14.49 4.40
C GLU A 102 19.39 14.28 3.42
N LEU A 103 18.17 14.13 3.94
CA LEU A 103 16.98 13.87 3.11
C LEU A 103 16.83 14.84 1.92
N PRO A 104 16.99 16.17 2.06
CA PRO A 104 16.99 17.13 0.94
C PRO A 104 18.02 16.84 -0.18
N THR A 105 19.11 16.16 0.14
CA THR A 105 20.27 15.96 -0.74
C THR A 105 20.25 14.64 -1.52
N LEU A 106 19.38 13.70 -1.14
CA LEU A 106 19.30 12.40 -1.82
C LEU A 106 19.01 12.53 -3.31
N SER A 107 19.80 11.83 -4.11
CA SER A 107 19.56 11.72 -5.54
C SER A 107 18.35 10.82 -5.82
N ARG A 108 17.75 10.98 -7.00
CA ARG A 108 16.67 10.08 -7.45
C ARG A 108 17.12 8.63 -7.41
N ASP A 109 18.33 8.33 -7.89
CA ASP A 109 18.83 6.97 -7.99
C ASP A 109 19.04 6.31 -6.61
N GLN A 110 19.45 7.09 -5.61
CA GLN A 110 19.50 6.62 -4.21
C GLN A 110 18.10 6.29 -3.70
N ILE A 111 17.13 7.18 -3.91
CA ILE A 111 15.74 6.95 -3.49
C ILE A 111 15.18 5.69 -4.15
N VAL A 112 15.39 5.51 -5.45
CA VAL A 112 14.95 4.31 -6.19
C VAL A 112 15.63 3.06 -5.64
N ALA A 113 16.95 3.08 -5.42
CA ALA A 113 17.69 1.94 -4.89
C ALA A 113 17.17 1.51 -3.51
N ASP A 114 16.98 2.45 -2.59
CA ASP A 114 16.50 2.16 -1.24
C ASP A 114 15.03 1.67 -1.23
N LEU A 115 14.19 2.20 -2.12
CA LEU A 115 12.82 1.71 -2.31
C LEU A 115 12.77 0.30 -2.90
N VAL A 116 13.67 -0.02 -3.83
CA VAL A 116 13.77 -1.36 -4.43
C VAL A 116 14.31 -2.37 -3.41
N GLU A 117 15.39 -2.03 -2.71
CA GLU A 117 16.01 -2.87 -1.69
C GLU A 117 15.03 -3.21 -0.55
N SER A 118 14.25 -2.22 -0.11
CA SER A 118 13.22 -2.40 0.91
C SER A 118 11.96 -3.15 0.41
N GLY A 119 11.75 -3.21 -0.91
CA GLY A 119 10.52 -3.71 -1.54
C GLY A 119 9.35 -2.71 -1.57
N LEU A 120 9.48 -1.52 -0.97
CA LEU A 120 8.45 -0.48 -1.00
C LEU A 120 8.23 0.13 -2.40
N TRP A 121 9.15 -0.08 -3.35
CA TRP A 121 8.95 0.28 -4.76
C TRP A 121 7.67 -0.34 -5.33
N THR A 122 7.29 -1.53 -4.85
CA THR A 122 6.09 -2.25 -5.30
C THR A 122 4.77 -1.57 -4.94
N ALA A 123 4.78 -0.56 -4.06
CA ALA A 123 3.63 0.28 -3.76
C ALA A 123 3.26 1.23 -4.91
N LEU A 124 4.23 1.57 -5.77
CA LEU A 124 4.01 2.41 -6.95
C LEU A 124 3.30 1.63 -8.04
N ARG A 125 2.29 2.25 -8.64
CA ARG A 125 1.63 1.73 -9.84
C ARG A 125 1.58 2.77 -10.93
N VAL A 126 1.60 2.34 -12.18
CA VAL A 126 1.55 3.26 -13.34
C VAL A 126 0.28 3.13 -14.15
N ARG A 127 -0.28 4.25 -14.60
CA ARG A 127 -1.31 4.27 -15.65
C ARG A 127 -0.64 4.23 -17.04
N PRO A 128 -1.24 3.51 -18.00
CA PRO A 128 -2.60 2.96 -17.98
C PRO A 128 -2.75 1.53 -17.41
N PHE A 129 -1.66 0.79 -17.19
CA PHE A 129 -1.72 -0.67 -16.98
C PHE A 129 -1.78 -1.15 -15.52
N SER A 130 -1.65 -0.25 -14.56
CA SER A 130 -1.58 -0.53 -13.11
C SER A 130 -0.51 -1.54 -12.71
N LYS A 131 0.60 -1.57 -13.45
CA LYS A 131 1.79 -2.38 -13.14
C LYS A 131 2.73 -1.63 -12.22
N VAL A 132 3.63 -2.35 -11.54
CA VAL A 132 4.79 -1.75 -10.88
C VAL A 132 5.73 -1.19 -11.96
N PRO A 133 6.19 0.07 -11.87
CA PRO A 133 7.12 0.65 -12.85
C PRO A 133 8.47 -0.05 -12.82
N ALA A 134 9.18 -0.05 -13.96
CA ALA A 134 10.60 -0.38 -13.94
C ALA A 134 11.38 0.69 -13.16
N PRO A 135 12.35 0.33 -12.29
CA PRO A 135 13.18 1.30 -11.56
C PRO A 135 13.89 2.31 -12.48
N SER A 136 14.25 1.86 -13.69
CA SER A 136 14.84 2.67 -14.76
C SER A 136 13.85 3.62 -15.46
N GLU A 137 12.54 3.37 -15.35
CA GLU A 137 11.51 4.26 -15.92
C GLU A 137 11.30 5.49 -15.04
N GLN A 138 11.03 6.63 -15.69
CA GLN A 138 10.72 7.88 -15.01
C GLN A 138 9.32 8.34 -15.40
N PRO A 139 8.34 8.31 -14.49
CA PRO A 139 6.99 8.78 -14.79
C PRO A 139 7.02 10.29 -15.02
N VAL A 140 6.10 10.78 -15.85
CA VAL A 140 5.97 12.23 -16.12
C VAL A 140 5.44 12.98 -14.90
N ALA A 141 4.55 12.35 -14.13
CA ALA A 141 4.05 12.87 -12.87
C ALA A 141 3.80 11.73 -11.89
N LEU A 142 3.76 12.08 -10.61
CA LEU A 142 3.38 11.18 -9.51
C LEU A 142 2.12 11.71 -8.82
N PHE A 143 1.15 10.84 -8.57
CA PHE A 143 -0.07 11.14 -7.82
C PHE A 143 -0.05 10.44 -6.47
N ILE A 144 -0.06 11.20 -5.39
CA ILE A 144 -0.25 10.69 -4.04
C ILE A 144 -1.73 10.86 -3.70
N ASN A 145 -2.43 9.75 -3.57
CA ASN A 145 -3.84 9.76 -3.20
C ASN A 145 -3.99 9.69 -1.69
N ALA A 146 -4.43 10.79 -1.08
CA ALA A 146 -4.67 10.96 0.34
C ALA A 146 -6.14 11.31 0.62
N MET A 147 -7.04 10.74 -0.17
CA MET A 147 -8.49 10.75 0.05
C MET A 147 -9.06 9.40 -0.39
N ASP A 148 -10.21 9.00 0.16
CA ASP A 148 -10.92 7.81 -0.30
C ASP A 148 -12.43 8.05 -0.27
N THR A 149 -13.08 7.85 -1.41
CA THR A 149 -14.54 7.96 -1.52
C THR A 149 -15.22 6.63 -1.84
N ASN A 150 -14.50 5.50 -1.72
CA ASN A 150 -15.14 4.20 -1.73
C ASN A 150 -16.14 4.08 -0.57
N PRO A 151 -17.27 3.39 -0.74
CA PRO A 151 -18.16 3.07 0.37
C PRO A 151 -17.40 2.31 1.46
N LEU A 152 -17.69 2.65 2.72
CA LEU A 152 -17.11 2.00 3.91
C LEU A 152 -15.58 2.18 4.05
N ALA A 153 -14.99 3.18 3.37
CA ALA A 153 -13.56 3.41 3.44
C ALA A 153 -13.08 3.96 4.79
N VAL A 154 -11.78 3.84 5.00
CA VAL A 154 -11.04 4.58 6.03
C VAL A 154 -11.04 6.06 5.66
N ASP A 155 -11.32 6.94 6.61
CA ASP A 155 -11.02 8.36 6.45
C ASP A 155 -9.49 8.57 6.55
N PRO A 156 -8.79 8.97 5.47
CA PRO A 156 -7.34 9.13 5.50
C PRO A 156 -6.87 10.18 6.50
N ALA A 157 -7.70 11.17 6.85
CA ALA A 157 -7.35 12.19 7.85
C ALA A 157 -7.06 11.56 9.22
N VAL A 158 -7.82 10.53 9.60
CA VAL A 158 -7.63 9.81 10.88
C VAL A 158 -6.26 9.13 10.93
N VAL A 159 -5.82 8.52 9.82
CA VAL A 159 -4.54 7.81 9.75
C VAL A 159 -3.37 8.77 9.63
N ILE A 160 -3.50 9.80 8.80
CA ILE A 160 -2.45 10.80 8.57
C ILE A 160 -2.20 11.61 9.85
N ALA A 161 -3.25 11.94 10.62
CA ALA A 161 -3.11 12.71 11.86
C ALA A 161 -2.17 12.05 12.90
N GLU A 162 -2.13 10.72 12.96
CA GLU A 162 -1.21 10.00 13.86
C GLU A 162 0.25 10.02 13.37
N ARG A 163 0.47 10.30 12.08
CA ARG A 163 1.76 10.08 11.38
C ARG A 163 2.11 11.23 10.42
N THR A 164 1.71 12.46 10.76
CA THR A 164 1.83 13.64 9.88
C THR A 164 3.26 13.88 9.43
N GLU A 165 4.25 13.74 10.31
CA GLU A 165 5.67 13.94 9.97
C GLU A 165 6.19 12.91 8.97
N ASP A 166 5.84 11.63 9.17
CA ASP A 166 6.21 10.56 8.25
C ASP A 166 5.51 10.75 6.89
N PHE A 167 4.23 11.15 6.90
CA PHE A 167 3.52 11.46 5.67
C PHE A 167 4.19 12.59 4.89
N ALA A 168 4.44 13.75 5.52
CA ALA A 168 5.10 14.89 4.86
C ALA A 168 6.49 14.53 4.33
N ARG A 169 7.26 13.76 5.11
CA ARG A 169 8.59 13.27 4.68
C ARG A 169 8.48 12.36 3.46
N GLY A 170 7.55 11.40 3.47
CA GLY A 170 7.28 10.52 2.35
C GLY A 170 6.89 11.29 1.08
N VAL A 171 5.99 12.28 1.20
CA VAL A 171 5.60 13.16 0.08
C VAL A 171 6.83 13.86 -0.52
N ASN A 172 7.69 14.42 0.33
CA ASN A 172 8.89 15.12 -0.12
C ASN A 172 9.92 14.21 -0.80
N ILE A 173 10.15 13.01 -0.26
CA ILE A 173 11.04 12.01 -0.87
C ILE A 173 10.52 11.62 -2.25
N LEU A 174 9.24 11.23 -2.32
CA LEU A 174 8.59 10.78 -3.54
C LEU A 174 8.51 11.87 -4.62
N SER A 175 8.49 13.15 -4.21
CA SER A 175 8.44 14.29 -5.13
C SER A 175 9.63 14.41 -6.09
N ARG A 176 10.70 13.61 -5.89
CA ARG A 176 11.90 13.56 -6.76
C ARG A 176 11.89 12.41 -7.76
N LEU A 177 10.89 11.54 -7.72
CA LEU A 177 10.79 10.41 -8.64
C LEU A 177 10.36 10.81 -10.07
N PRO A 178 9.34 11.67 -10.26
CA PRO A 178 8.91 12.03 -11.60
C PRO A 178 9.82 13.08 -12.24
N THR A 179 9.75 13.20 -13.56
CA THR A 179 10.42 14.29 -14.30
C THR A 179 9.68 15.63 -14.18
N GLY A 180 8.37 15.58 -13.91
CA GLY A 180 7.51 16.74 -13.72
C GLY A 180 7.03 16.90 -12.28
N GLU A 181 5.75 17.22 -12.14
CA GLU A 181 5.15 17.56 -10.84
C GLU A 181 4.69 16.33 -10.06
N THR A 182 4.60 16.49 -8.74
CA THR A 182 3.90 15.55 -7.85
C THR A 182 2.60 16.17 -7.39
N PHE A 183 1.48 15.48 -7.62
CA PHE A 183 0.15 15.91 -7.20
C PHE A 183 -0.21 15.20 -5.91
N LEU A 184 -0.40 15.95 -4.83
CA LEU A 184 -0.96 15.47 -3.58
C LEU A 184 -2.47 15.73 -3.59
N CYS A 185 -3.25 14.69 -3.87
CA CYS A 185 -4.69 14.75 -3.98
C CYS A 185 -5.33 14.50 -2.60
N VAL A 186 -6.07 15.49 -2.12
CA VAL A 186 -6.60 15.54 -0.74
C VAL A 186 -8.07 15.94 -0.73
N ASP A 187 -8.76 15.62 0.34
CA ASP A 187 -9.99 16.30 0.71
C ASP A 187 -9.70 17.51 1.63
N ALA A 188 -10.76 18.20 2.06
CA ALA A 188 -10.65 19.35 2.95
C ALA A 188 -10.02 19.02 4.32
N ALA A 189 -10.28 17.83 4.87
CA ALA A 189 -9.77 17.43 6.18
C ALA A 189 -8.26 17.16 6.12
N VAL A 190 -7.81 16.41 5.12
CA VAL A 190 -6.38 16.14 4.91
C VAL A 190 -5.64 17.42 4.52
N LYS A 191 -6.23 18.29 3.70
CA LYS A 191 -5.67 19.61 3.39
C LYS A 191 -5.38 20.43 4.64
N ALA A 192 -6.31 20.45 5.59
CA ALA A 192 -6.13 21.17 6.85
C ALA A 192 -4.98 20.57 7.68
N LEU A 193 -4.87 19.23 7.74
CA LEU A 193 -3.79 18.55 8.45
C LEU A 193 -2.40 18.86 7.89
N VAL A 194 -2.27 18.93 6.56
CA VAL A 194 -0.97 19.14 5.91
C VAL A 194 -0.61 20.62 5.71
N ALA A 195 -1.50 21.55 6.05
CA ALA A 195 -1.28 22.98 5.86
C ALA A 195 -0.04 23.52 6.61
N GLY A 196 0.31 22.90 7.74
CA GLY A 196 1.52 23.24 8.52
C GLY A 196 2.78 22.48 8.09
N CYS A 197 2.69 21.56 7.13
CA CYS A 197 3.82 20.76 6.69
C CYS A 197 4.66 21.50 5.65
N GLN A 198 5.99 21.43 5.78
CA GLN A 198 6.88 21.95 4.75
C GLN A 198 6.96 20.95 3.59
N LEU A 199 6.19 21.20 2.54
CA LEU A 199 6.22 20.41 1.31
C LEU A 199 7.18 21.04 0.28
N SER A 200 7.81 20.18 -0.54
CA SER A 200 8.65 20.59 -1.67
C SER A 200 7.86 21.47 -2.64
N SER A 201 8.52 22.44 -3.29
CA SER A 201 7.90 23.28 -4.31
C SER A 201 7.45 22.51 -5.56
N SER A 202 7.95 21.28 -5.77
CA SER A 202 7.51 20.36 -6.82
C SER A 202 6.19 19.64 -6.49
N VAL A 203 5.66 19.81 -5.27
CA VAL A 203 4.41 19.20 -4.82
C VAL A 203 3.27 20.20 -5.00
N ARG A 204 2.29 19.82 -5.82
CA ARG A 204 1.03 20.52 -5.98
C ARG A 204 -0.04 19.88 -5.13
N LEU A 205 -0.57 20.65 -4.19
CA LEU A 205 -1.72 20.25 -3.39
C LEU A 205 -3.00 20.48 -4.19
N GLU A 206 -3.76 19.43 -4.45
CA GLU A 206 -5.00 19.48 -5.23
C GLU A 206 -6.16 18.93 -4.40
N GLU A 207 -7.12 19.81 -4.09
CA GLU A 207 -8.29 19.45 -3.31
C GLU A 207 -9.41 18.94 -4.23
N PHE A 208 -9.98 17.80 -3.87
CA PHE A 208 -11.14 17.22 -4.53
C PHE A 208 -12.29 17.06 -3.54
N ALA A 209 -13.50 17.21 -4.05
CA ALA A 209 -14.73 17.02 -3.31
C ALA A 209 -15.80 16.35 -4.19
N GLY A 210 -16.79 15.76 -3.53
CA GLY A 210 -17.92 15.11 -4.19
C GLY A 210 -17.96 13.60 -3.93
N PRO A 211 -19.01 12.93 -4.45
CA PRO A 211 -19.22 11.51 -4.19
C PRO A 211 -18.20 10.65 -4.96
N HIS A 212 -18.22 9.33 -4.74
CA HIS A 212 -17.46 8.40 -5.56
C HIS A 212 -17.73 8.63 -7.06
N PRO A 213 -16.70 8.78 -7.92
CA PRO A 213 -15.29 8.41 -7.75
C PRO A 213 -14.31 9.58 -7.48
N ALA A 214 -14.70 10.60 -6.71
CA ALA A 214 -13.83 11.76 -6.44
C ALA A 214 -12.49 11.42 -5.78
N GLY A 215 -12.39 10.31 -5.04
CA GLY A 215 -11.17 9.85 -4.37
C GLY A 215 -10.38 8.77 -5.12
N LEU A 216 -10.66 8.55 -6.41
CA LEU A 216 -9.88 7.60 -7.20
C LEU A 216 -8.71 8.30 -7.89
N SER A 217 -7.51 7.71 -7.78
CA SER A 217 -6.32 8.18 -8.52
C SER A 217 -6.56 8.24 -10.04
N GLY A 218 -7.42 7.36 -10.57
CA GLY A 218 -7.80 7.41 -11.99
C GLY A 218 -8.53 8.71 -12.37
N THR A 219 -9.46 9.16 -11.51
CA THR A 219 -10.17 10.44 -11.67
C THR A 219 -9.18 11.59 -11.57
N HIS A 220 -8.32 11.61 -10.55
CA HIS A 220 -7.33 12.67 -10.37
C HIS A 220 -6.39 12.81 -11.56
N ILE A 221 -5.84 11.68 -12.02
CA ILE A 221 -4.97 11.63 -13.19
C ILE A 221 -5.71 12.13 -14.43
N HIS A 222 -6.95 11.70 -14.66
CA HIS A 222 -7.74 12.15 -15.80
C HIS A 222 -8.02 13.67 -15.77
N THR A 223 -8.25 14.24 -14.59
CA THR A 223 -8.56 15.67 -14.44
C THR A 223 -7.30 16.55 -14.59
N LEU A 224 -6.17 16.15 -14.01
CA LEU A 224 -5.00 17.02 -13.85
C LEU A 224 -3.88 16.74 -14.85
N SER A 225 -3.59 15.47 -15.13
CA SER A 225 -2.49 15.06 -16.01
C SER A 225 -2.79 13.72 -16.68
N PRO A 226 -3.66 13.69 -17.70
CA PRO A 226 -4.11 12.45 -18.34
C PRO A 226 -2.94 11.57 -18.79
N ALA A 227 -3.00 10.30 -18.44
CA ALA A 227 -2.04 9.29 -18.86
C ALA A 227 -2.28 8.88 -20.34
N GLY A 228 -1.22 8.39 -20.98
CA GLY A 228 -1.28 7.86 -22.35
C GLY A 228 -0.17 6.86 -22.59
N MET A 229 -0.14 6.23 -23.77
CA MET A 229 0.88 5.21 -24.10
C MET A 229 2.31 5.76 -24.04
N ALA A 230 2.50 7.01 -24.45
CA ALA A 230 3.78 7.71 -24.38
C ALA A 230 3.95 8.57 -23.12
N ARG A 231 2.96 8.55 -22.21
CA ARG A 231 2.90 9.40 -21.01
C ARG A 231 2.49 8.59 -19.80
N GLN A 232 3.48 7.93 -19.22
CA GLN A 232 3.30 7.13 -18.02
C GLN A 232 3.15 8.03 -16.79
N ILE A 233 2.14 7.75 -15.97
CA ILE A 233 1.86 8.50 -14.74
C ILE A 233 1.87 7.50 -13.58
N ALA A 234 2.68 7.76 -12.56
CA ALA A 234 2.74 6.93 -11.37
C ALA A 234 1.70 7.40 -10.33
N TYR A 235 1.25 6.48 -9.48
CA TYR A 235 0.41 6.78 -8.34
C TYR A 235 0.70 5.86 -7.16
N ILE A 236 0.41 6.34 -5.96
CA ILE A 236 0.62 5.66 -4.67
C ILE A 236 -0.42 6.15 -3.64
N ASN A 237 -0.75 5.33 -2.64
CA ASN A 237 -1.67 5.71 -1.57
C ASN A 237 -0.94 6.29 -0.34
N TYR A 238 -1.66 7.03 0.48
CA TYR A 238 -1.14 7.73 1.65
C TYR A 238 -0.47 6.83 2.71
N GLN A 239 -0.93 5.59 2.94
CA GLN A 239 -0.31 4.70 3.94
C GLN A 239 1.06 4.21 3.50
N ASP A 240 1.22 3.92 2.20
CA ASP A 240 2.53 3.58 1.66
C ASP A 240 3.48 4.80 1.68
N VAL A 241 2.96 6.01 1.47
CA VAL A 241 3.74 7.25 1.64
C VAL A 241 4.24 7.40 3.09
N ILE A 242 3.39 7.13 4.08
CA ILE A 242 3.79 7.11 5.50
C ILE A 242 4.89 6.07 5.74
N ALA A 243 4.73 4.86 5.20
CA ALA A 243 5.72 3.79 5.36
C ALA A 243 7.09 4.18 4.75
N ILE A 244 7.09 4.83 3.58
CA ILE A 244 8.30 5.34 2.93
C ILE A 244 8.94 6.45 3.77
N GLY A 245 8.16 7.40 4.28
CA GLY A 245 8.68 8.44 5.15
C GLY A 245 9.35 7.88 6.40
N LYS A 246 8.73 6.89 7.05
CA LYS A 246 9.34 6.22 8.21
C LYS A 246 10.61 5.46 7.83
N LEU A 247 10.60 4.69 6.74
CA LEU A 247 11.77 3.95 6.27
C LEU A 247 12.99 4.87 6.15
N PHE A 248 12.85 5.97 5.41
CA PHE A 248 13.98 6.85 5.14
C PHE A 248 14.51 7.57 6.38
N ALA A 249 13.71 7.76 7.43
CA ALA A 249 14.20 8.38 8.68
C ALA A 249 14.79 7.37 9.66
N THR A 250 14.37 6.11 9.60
CA THR A 250 14.66 5.13 10.68
C THR A 250 15.43 3.92 10.19
N GLY A 251 15.45 3.63 8.89
CA GLY A 251 15.95 2.37 8.34
C GLY A 251 15.05 1.17 8.67
N LEU A 252 13.85 1.42 9.24
CA LEU A 252 12.93 0.38 9.69
C LEU A 252 11.69 0.31 8.79
N LEU A 253 11.31 -0.91 8.41
CA LEU A 253 10.11 -1.16 7.64
C LEU A 253 8.88 -1.05 8.55
N ASP A 254 7.84 -0.38 8.04
CA ASP A 254 6.54 -0.30 8.70
C ASP A 254 5.46 -0.98 7.85
N PRO A 255 5.24 -2.29 8.06
CA PRO A 255 4.18 -3.01 7.38
C PRO A 255 2.80 -2.77 8.00
N SER A 256 2.67 -1.92 9.04
CA SER A 256 1.39 -1.65 9.69
C SER A 256 0.41 -1.02 8.71
N ARG A 257 -0.86 -1.43 8.78
CA ARG A 257 -1.94 -0.86 7.97
C ARG A 257 -3.13 -0.55 8.86
N VAL A 258 -3.78 0.57 8.61
CA VAL A 258 -5.09 0.87 9.19
C VAL A 258 -6.13 0.55 8.13
N ILE A 259 -6.99 -0.41 8.40
CA ILE A 259 -8.01 -0.86 7.44
C ILE A 259 -9.40 -0.70 8.03
N SER A 260 -10.38 -0.55 7.15
CA SER A 260 -11.79 -0.56 7.52
C SER A 260 -12.29 -2.00 7.54
N LEU A 261 -12.67 -2.49 8.74
CA LEU A 261 -13.43 -3.72 8.89
C LEU A 261 -14.90 -3.35 8.98
N ALA A 262 -15.61 -3.47 7.86
CA ALA A 262 -16.93 -2.89 7.70
C ALA A 262 -17.87 -3.73 6.82
N GLY A 263 -19.15 -3.36 6.85
CA GLY A 263 -20.21 -3.97 6.08
C GLY A 263 -21.34 -4.51 6.96
N PRO A 264 -22.50 -4.88 6.35
CA PRO A 264 -23.71 -5.20 7.10
C PRO A 264 -23.57 -6.38 8.07
N GLN A 265 -22.67 -7.31 7.74
CA GLN A 265 -22.43 -8.53 8.50
C GLN A 265 -21.34 -8.39 9.56
N VAL A 266 -20.63 -7.26 9.63
CA VAL A 266 -19.66 -6.99 10.70
C VAL A 266 -20.42 -6.63 11.98
N THR A 267 -20.01 -7.23 13.09
CA THR A 267 -20.65 -7.04 14.40
C THR A 267 -20.35 -5.67 15.00
N ALA A 268 -19.09 -5.22 14.93
CA ALA A 268 -18.62 -3.91 15.37
C ALA A 268 -17.76 -3.22 14.29
N PRO A 269 -18.39 -2.62 13.25
CA PRO A 269 -17.68 -1.96 12.16
C PRO A 269 -16.78 -0.82 12.66
N ARG A 270 -15.49 -0.87 12.36
CA ARG A 270 -14.49 0.10 12.85
C ARG A 270 -13.22 0.08 12.03
N LEU A 271 -12.32 1.03 12.30
CA LEU A 271 -10.95 0.96 11.81
C LEU A 271 -10.13 0.01 12.69
N VAL A 272 -9.30 -0.82 12.08
CA VAL A 272 -8.41 -1.73 12.81
C VAL A 272 -6.97 -1.56 12.38
N ARG A 273 -6.07 -1.50 13.35
CA ARG A 273 -4.63 -1.54 13.10
C ARG A 273 -4.19 -2.98 12.90
N SER A 274 -3.80 -3.30 11.68
CA SER A 274 -3.31 -4.61 11.24
C SER A 274 -2.00 -4.46 10.46
N ARG A 275 -1.71 -5.37 9.53
CA ARG A 275 -0.46 -5.44 8.78
C ARG A 275 -0.71 -5.83 7.32
N LEU A 276 0.20 -5.41 6.43
CA LEU A 276 0.23 -5.85 5.03
C LEU A 276 0.23 -7.38 4.95
N GLY A 277 -0.62 -7.95 4.08
CA GLY A 277 -0.68 -9.39 3.88
C GLY A 277 -1.41 -10.15 4.97
N VAL A 278 -2.11 -9.50 5.91
CA VAL A 278 -2.80 -10.20 7.01
C VAL A 278 -3.82 -11.22 6.49
N SER A 279 -3.87 -12.39 7.12
CA SER A 279 -4.95 -13.37 6.90
C SER A 279 -6.31 -12.76 7.25
N LEU A 280 -7.18 -12.67 6.26
CA LEU A 280 -8.53 -12.14 6.43
C LEU A 280 -9.44 -13.12 7.15
N ASP A 281 -9.15 -14.42 7.07
CA ASP A 281 -9.85 -15.44 7.87
C ASP A 281 -9.55 -15.27 9.36
N GLU A 282 -8.29 -15.00 9.72
CA GLU A 282 -7.89 -14.71 11.11
C GLU A 282 -8.46 -13.37 11.58
N LEU A 283 -8.38 -12.33 10.75
CA LEU A 283 -8.86 -11.00 11.08
C LEU A 283 -10.38 -10.97 11.31
N CYS A 284 -11.14 -11.73 10.52
CA CYS A 284 -12.60 -11.79 10.60
C CYS A 284 -13.11 -12.79 11.65
N ALA A 285 -12.24 -13.57 12.29
CA ALA A 285 -12.63 -14.58 13.27
C ALA A 285 -13.33 -13.94 14.48
N GLY A 286 -14.61 -14.25 14.66
CA GLY A 286 -15.44 -13.68 15.73
C GLY A 286 -15.96 -12.26 15.48
N GLU A 287 -15.65 -11.66 14.32
CA GLU A 287 -16.07 -10.30 13.97
C GLU A 287 -17.35 -10.26 13.11
N LEU A 288 -17.77 -11.41 12.56
CA LEU A 288 -18.88 -11.53 11.60
C LEU A 288 -20.13 -12.19 12.19
N LYS A 289 -21.30 -11.78 11.66
CA LYS A 289 -22.61 -12.39 11.95
C LYS A 289 -22.83 -13.60 11.05
N GLY A 290 -23.28 -14.71 11.62
CA GLY A 290 -23.58 -15.93 10.86
C GLY A 290 -22.35 -16.53 10.17
N ASN A 291 -22.60 -17.52 9.31
CA ASN A 291 -21.54 -18.35 8.71
C ASN A 291 -21.43 -18.22 7.19
N ASP A 292 -22.31 -17.45 6.55
CA ASP A 292 -22.36 -17.28 5.09
C ASP A 292 -22.02 -15.83 4.73
N ASN A 293 -20.73 -15.52 4.76
CA ASN A 293 -20.20 -14.19 4.53
C ASN A 293 -19.22 -14.18 3.36
N ARG A 294 -19.38 -13.23 2.44
CA ARG A 294 -18.38 -12.94 1.42
C ARG A 294 -17.42 -11.88 1.93
N VAL A 295 -16.21 -12.30 2.31
CA VAL A 295 -15.12 -11.37 2.65
C VAL A 295 -14.51 -10.81 1.36
N VAL A 296 -14.28 -9.49 1.34
CA VAL A 296 -13.72 -8.77 0.20
C VAL A 296 -12.45 -8.04 0.66
N THR A 297 -11.34 -8.24 -0.06
CA THR A 297 -10.16 -7.36 0.06
C THR A 297 -10.34 -6.16 -0.86
N GLY A 298 -10.15 -4.95 -0.33
CA GLY A 298 -10.50 -3.70 -1.00
C GLY A 298 -12.00 -3.35 -0.89
N SER A 299 -12.47 -2.44 -1.74
CA SER A 299 -13.85 -1.96 -1.68
C SER A 299 -14.84 -2.91 -2.36
N VAL A 300 -16.12 -2.81 -2.01
CA VAL A 300 -17.20 -3.54 -2.70
C VAL A 300 -17.28 -3.25 -4.21
N LEU A 301 -16.75 -2.10 -4.65
CA LEU A 301 -16.83 -1.62 -6.04
C LEU A 301 -15.70 -2.15 -6.93
N GLY A 302 -14.53 -2.44 -6.35
CA GLY A 302 -13.34 -2.81 -7.12
C GLY A 302 -12.40 -3.80 -6.43
N GLY A 303 -12.84 -4.38 -5.31
CA GLY A 303 -12.12 -5.38 -4.54
C GLY A 303 -12.29 -6.79 -5.07
N ARG A 304 -11.55 -7.72 -4.46
CA ARG A 304 -11.54 -9.14 -4.80
C ARG A 304 -12.14 -9.96 -3.66
N THR A 305 -12.87 -11.02 -3.99
CA THR A 305 -13.28 -11.99 -2.97
C THR A 305 -12.04 -12.65 -2.36
N ALA A 306 -11.91 -12.54 -1.05
CA ALA A 306 -10.87 -13.20 -0.28
C ALA A 306 -11.34 -14.63 0.03
N ALA A 307 -10.67 -15.64 -0.52
CA ALA A 307 -11.02 -17.05 -0.31
C ALA A 307 -9.82 -17.97 -0.51
N GLY A 308 -9.78 -19.05 0.26
CA GLY A 308 -8.76 -20.09 0.15
C GLY A 308 -7.34 -19.53 0.24
N SER A 309 -6.48 -19.93 -0.70
CA SER A 309 -5.08 -19.48 -0.74
C SER A 309 -4.90 -17.98 -0.96
N GLU A 310 -5.95 -17.24 -1.34
CA GLU A 310 -5.89 -15.80 -1.62
C GLU A 310 -6.69 -14.97 -0.59
N ALA A 311 -6.99 -15.55 0.57
CA ALA A 311 -7.70 -14.92 1.69
C ALA A 311 -6.82 -13.98 2.54
N TYR A 312 -6.06 -13.11 1.88
CA TYR A 312 -5.12 -12.18 2.51
C TYR A 312 -5.32 -10.75 2.00
N LEU A 313 -4.93 -9.77 2.83
CA LEU A 313 -5.02 -8.33 2.55
C LEU A 313 -3.92 -7.82 1.62
#